data_AF-A0A8T6NRC7-F1
#
_entry.id   AF-A0A8T6NRC7-F1
#
_cell.length_a   1.000
_cell.length_b   1.000
_cell.length_c   1.000
_cell.angle_alpha   90.00
_cell.angle_beta   90.00
_cell.angle_gamma   90.00
#
_symmetry.space_group_name_H-M   'P 1'
#
loop_
_entity.id
_entity.type
_entity.pdbx_description
1 polymer ?
#
loop_
_entity_poly.entity_id
_entity_poly.type
_entity_poly.pdbx_seq_one_letter_code
_entity_poly.pdbx_strand_id
1 'polypeptide(L)' 'HAGKTAGAVAKGAGGGGGGRPDFATGGGGSADKIDEALTQAPTLIAEALG' A
#
# COMPACT_ATOMS: atom_id res chain seq x y z
N HIS A 1 -4.80 -8.25 6.29
CA HIS A 1 -3.40 -8.76 6.15
C HIS A 1 -2.52 -7.60 5.69
N ALA A 2 -1.64 -7.07 6.55
CA ALA A 2 -0.88 -5.84 6.29
C ALA A 2 -0.09 -5.88 4.97
N GLY A 3 0.47 -7.03 4.61
CA GLY A 3 1.17 -7.24 3.32
C GLY A 3 0.32 -6.95 2.08
N LYS A 4 -0.98 -7.30 2.11
CA LYS A 4 -1.88 -7.00 0.98
C LYS A 4 -2.15 -5.51 0.86
N THR A 5 -2.41 -4.85 1.98
CA THR A 5 -2.73 -3.42 2.03
C THR A 5 -1.52 -2.58 1.60
N ALA A 6 -0.35 -2.80 2.20
CA ALA A 6 0.87 -2.07 1.84
C ALA A 6 1.31 -2.33 0.39
N GLY A 7 1.16 -3.57 -0.10
CA GLY A 7 1.46 -3.91 -1.50
C GLY A 7 0.51 -3.26 -2.51
N ALA A 8 -0.78 -3.11 -2.17
CA ALA A 8 -1.75 -2.42 -3.01
C ALA A 8 -1.45 -0.92 -3.13
N VAL A 9 -1.13 -0.27 -2.01
CA VAL A 9 -0.67 1.13 -1.99
C VAL A 9 0.62 1.29 -2.81
N ALA A 10 1.61 0.43 -2.60
CA ALA A 10 2.88 0.50 -3.33
C ALA A 10 2.71 0.33 -4.86
N LYS A 11 1.75 -0.51 -5.29
CA LYS A 11 1.40 -0.65 -6.70
C LYS A 11 0.85 0.63 -7.32
N GLY A 12 0.06 1.40 -6.57
CA GLY A 12 -0.42 2.73 -7.00
C GLY A 12 0.74 3.68 -7.32
N ALA A 13 1.83 3.59 -6.56
CA ALA A 13 3.05 4.36 -6.79
C ALA A 13 4.01 3.72 -7.81
N GLY A 14 3.56 2.71 -8.57
CA GLY A 14 4.37 2.01 -9.59
C GLY A 14 5.46 1.10 -9.02
N GLY A 15 5.34 0.69 -7.76
CA GLY A 15 6.28 -0.22 -7.12
C GLY A 15 5.61 -1.44 -6.50
N GLY A 16 6.18 -1.96 -5.43
CA GLY A 16 5.77 -3.21 -4.81
C GLY A 16 6.09 -3.25 -3.32
N GLY A 17 5.41 -4.15 -2.61
CA GLY A 17 5.53 -4.28 -1.17
C GLY A 17 5.05 -5.63 -0.68
N GLY A 18 5.45 -5.96 0.54
CA GLY A 18 5.16 -7.23 1.18
C GLY A 18 5.52 -7.20 2.66
N GLY A 19 5.06 -8.22 3.37
CA GLY A 19 5.32 -8.34 4.80
C GLY A 19 4.48 -9.40 5.47
N ARG A 20 4.59 -9.41 6.78
CA ARG A 20 3.86 -10.26 7.72
C ARG A 20 2.39 -9.80 7.81
N PRO A 21 1.51 -10.63 8.40
CA PRO A 21 0.12 -10.24 8.66
C PRO A 21 -0.05 -8.93 9.40
N ASP A 22 0.86 -8.67 10.34
CA ASP A 22 0.79 -7.57 11.31
C ASP A 22 1.69 -6.39 10.92
N PHE A 23 2.65 -6.61 10.02
CA PHE A 23 3.61 -5.59 9.61
C PHE A 23 4.02 -5.77 8.15
N ALA A 24 3.98 -4.71 7.36
CA ALA A 24 4.43 -4.73 5.98
C ALA A 24 4.99 -3.40 5.52
N THR A 25 5.80 -3.48 4.47
CA THR A 25 6.45 -2.32 3.86
C THR A 25 6.26 -2.38 2.35
N GLY A 26 6.28 -1.22 1.71
CA GLY A 26 6.22 -1.10 0.26
C GLY A 26 6.94 0.14 -0.22
N GLY A 27 7.45 0.10 -1.44
CA GLY A 27 8.13 1.22 -2.09
C GLY A 27 7.51 1.53 -3.44
N GLY A 28 7.51 2.81 -3.81
CA GLY A 28 7.05 3.31 -5.12
C GLY A 28 8.21 3.53 -6.08
N GLY A 29 7.99 3.26 -7.37
CA GLY A 29 8.95 3.52 -8.44
C GLY A 29 8.80 4.91 -9.06
N SER A 30 7.66 5.57 -8.86
CA SER A 30 7.38 6.91 -9.36
C SER A 30 7.15 7.85 -8.19
N ALA A 31 8.13 8.70 -7.88
CA ALA A 31 8.07 9.64 -6.76
C ALA A 31 6.83 10.54 -6.84
N ASP A 32 6.49 11.02 -8.03
CA ASP A 32 5.34 11.89 -8.27
C ASP A 32 3.98 11.21 -8.01
N LYS A 33 3.96 9.87 -7.93
CA LYS A 33 2.75 9.07 -7.66
C LYS A 33 2.64 8.62 -6.21
N ILE A 34 3.65 8.88 -5.38
CA ILE A 34 3.64 8.43 -3.98
C ILE A 34 2.49 9.09 -3.22
N ASP A 35 2.31 10.40 -3.37
CA ASP A 35 1.24 11.12 -2.69
C ASP A 35 -0.13 10.60 -3.11
N GLU A 36 -0.37 10.45 -4.42
CA GLU A 36 -1.62 9.90 -4.96
C GLU A 36 -1.89 8.47 -4.43
N ALA A 37 -0.88 7.61 -4.45
CA ALA A 37 -1.00 6.25 -3.95
C ALA A 37 -1.34 6.19 -2.45
N LEU A 38 -0.72 7.07 -1.64
CA LEU A 38 -0.99 7.14 -0.21
C LEU A 38 -2.42 7.58 0.09
N THR A 39 -3.07 8.36 -0.77
CA THR A 39 -4.48 8.72 -0.59
C THR A 39 -5.43 7.52 -0.64
N GLN A 40 -5.02 6.40 -1.22
CA GLN A 40 -5.81 5.17 -1.30
C GLN A 40 -5.73 4.33 -0.01
N ALA A 41 -4.74 4.59 0.86
CA ALA A 41 -4.51 3.81 2.06
C ALA A 41 -5.73 3.72 3.01
N PRO A 42 -6.48 4.79 3.30
CA PRO A 42 -7.63 4.73 4.19
C PRO A 42 -8.72 3.78 3.68
N THR A 43 -9.02 3.83 2.38
CA THR A 43 -10.01 2.94 1.74
C THR A 43 -9.57 1.48 1.83
N LEU A 44 -8.31 1.19 1.47
CA LEU A 44 -7.75 -0.16 1.52
C LEU A 44 -7.68 -0.73 2.95
N ILE A 45 -7.48 0.13 3.95
CA ILE A 45 -7.51 -0.26 5.37
C ILE A 45 -8.95 -0.55 5.80
N ALA A 46 -9.93 0.28 5.41
CA ALA A 46 -11.34 0.04 5.71
C ALA A 46 -11.83 -1.29 5.10
N GLU A 47 -11.48 -1.57 3.84
CA GLU A 47 -11.78 -2.86 3.19
C GLU A 47 -11.11 -4.05 3.87
N ALA A 48 -9.95 -3.85 4.51
CA ALA A 48 -9.24 -4.91 5.20
C ALA A 48 -9.77 -5.21 6.62
N LEU A 49 -10.61 -4.32 7.16
CA LEU A 49 -11.24 -4.43 8.48
C LEU A 49 -12.71 -4.93 8.41
N GLY A 50 -13.31 -4.92 7.22
CA GLY A 50 -14.61 -5.53 6.93
C GLY A 50 -14.49 -6.99 6.54
#